data_AF-F3GN94-F1
#
_entry.id   AF-F3GN94-F1
#
_cell.length_a   1.000
_cell.length_b   1.000
_cell.length_c   1.000
_cell.angle_alpha   90.00
_cell.angle_beta   90.00
_cell.angle_gamma   90.00
#
_symmetry.space_group_name_H-M   'P 1'
#
loop_
_entity.id
_entity.type
_entity.pdbx_description
1 polymer ?
#
loop_
_entity_poly.entity_id
_entity_poly.type
_entity_poly.pdbx_seq_one_letter_code
_entity_poly.pdbx_strand_id
1 'polypeptide(L)'
;YVVVSSDRGLCGGLNTNLFKTLVKDMAVNRENGVEIDLCVVGSKGAAFFRNFGGNVVAAISHLGEEPSINDLIGSVKVMLDAYLDGRIDRLS
;
A
#
# COMPACT_ATOMS: atom_id res chain seq x y z
N TYR A 1 -3.31 -3.57 3.72
CA TYR A 1 -1.85 -3.42 3.57
C TYR A 1 -1.44 -1.96 3.51
N VAL A 2 -0.32 -1.60 4.12
CA VAL A 2 0.42 -0.36 3.85
C VAL A 2 1.59 -0.69 2.93
N VAL A 3 1.49 -0.29 1.66
CA VAL A 3 2.47 -0.64 0.63
C VAL A 3 3.42 0.51 0.40
N VAL A 4 4.70 0.34 0.73
CA VAL A 4 5.73 1.37 0.53
C VAL A 4 6.56 1.08 -0.70
N SER A 5 6.41 1.93 -1.72
CA SER A 5 7.14 1.88 -2.99
C SER A 5 7.89 3.19 -3.23
N SER A 6 8.77 3.20 -4.23
CA SER A 6 9.47 4.45 -4.59
C SER A 6 8.60 5.38 -5.46
N ASP A 7 8.91 6.68 -5.44
CA ASP A 7 8.37 7.62 -6.41
C ASP A 7 9.07 7.51 -7.77
N ARG A 8 10.39 7.31 -7.76
CA ARG A 8 11.23 7.26 -8.95
C ARG A 8 11.50 5.84 -9.41
N GLY A 9 11.76 5.68 -10.71
CA GLY A 9 12.25 4.42 -11.27
C GLY A 9 13.76 4.24 -11.06
N LEU A 10 14.36 3.32 -11.83
CA LEU A 10 15.81 3.02 -11.83
C LEU A 10 16.37 2.41 -10.53
N CYS A 11 15.51 1.89 -9.66
CA CYS A 11 15.88 1.13 -8.45
C CYS A 11 16.03 -0.39 -8.71
N GLY A 12 16.34 -0.79 -9.95
CA GLY A 12 16.39 -2.19 -10.36
C GLY A 12 15.08 -2.95 -10.09
N GLY A 13 15.19 -4.12 -9.47
CA GLY A 13 14.07 -5.02 -9.18
C GLY A 13 13.24 -4.70 -7.94
N LEU A 14 13.54 -3.62 -7.19
CA LEU A 14 12.94 -3.36 -5.87
C LEU A 14 11.39 -3.39 -5.89
N ASN A 15 10.77 -2.49 -6.64
CA ASN A 15 9.31 -2.39 -6.72
C ASN A 15 8.71 -3.66 -7.34
N THR A 16 9.35 -4.22 -8.36
CA THR A 16 8.86 -5.45 -9.02
C THR A 16 8.83 -6.63 -8.05
N ASN A 17 9.87 -6.81 -7.25
CA ASN A 17 9.94 -7.88 -6.27
C ASN A 17 8.92 -7.67 -5.14
N LEU A 18 8.79 -6.44 -4.65
CA LEU A 18 7.76 -6.07 -3.68
C LEU A 18 6.35 -6.43 -4.17
N PHE A 19 5.98 -5.97 -5.37
CA PHE A 19 4.63 -6.19 -5.90
C PHE A 19 4.36 -7.66 -6.19
N LYS A 20 5.35 -8.42 -6.68
CA LYS A 20 5.19 -9.87 -6.89
C LYS A 20 4.89 -10.60 -5.58
N THR A 21 5.61 -10.28 -4.51
CA THR A 21 5.39 -10.92 -3.20
C THR A 21 4.03 -10.52 -2.63
N LEU A 22 3.71 -9.23 -2.67
CA LEU A 22 2.44 -8.72 -2.17
C LEU A 22 1.23 -9.29 -2.93
N VAL A 23 1.28 -9.35 -4.26
CA VAL A 23 0.20 -9.93 -5.06
C VAL A 23 -0.04 -11.41 -4.73
N LYS A 24 1.03 -12.18 -4.46
CA LYS A 24 0.89 -13.58 -4.01
C LYS A 24 0.20 -13.67 -2.66
N ASP A 25 0.60 -12.84 -1.69
CA ASP A 25 -0.03 -12.82 -0.38
C ASP A 25 -1.50 -12.38 -0.46
N MET A 26 -1.80 -11.35 -1.26
CA MET A 26 -3.17 -10.90 -1.50
C MET A 26 -4.04 -11.98 -2.16
N ALA A 27 -3.47 -12.78 -3.09
CA ALA A 27 -4.19 -13.89 -3.71
C ALA A 27 -4.59 -14.95 -2.67
N VAL A 28 -3.66 -15.35 -1.79
CA VAL A 28 -3.95 -16.31 -0.70
C VAL A 28 -5.04 -15.79 0.24
N ASN A 29 -4.97 -14.51 0.64
CA ASN A 29 -5.99 -13.91 1.51
C ASN A 29 -7.36 -13.85 0.82
N ARG A 30 -7.40 -13.46 -0.47
CA ARG A 30 -8.64 -13.45 -1.24
C ARG A 30 -9.24 -14.85 -1.43
N GLU A 31 -8.42 -15.87 -1.65
CA GLU A 31 -8.88 -17.27 -1.72
C GLU A 31 -9.55 -17.73 -0.41
N ASN A 32 -9.08 -17.21 0.72
CA ASN A 32 -9.69 -17.42 2.04
C ASN A 32 -10.89 -16.50 2.31
N GLY A 33 -11.36 -15.73 1.32
CA GLY A 33 -12.51 -14.83 1.46
C GLY A 33 -12.21 -13.54 2.23
N VAL A 34 -10.94 -13.19 2.45
CA VAL A 34 -10.54 -11.98 3.17
C VAL A 34 -10.56 -10.79 2.21
N GLU A 35 -11.27 -9.73 2.59
CA GLU A 35 -11.28 -8.45 1.89
C GLU A 35 -9.98 -7.68 2.16
N ILE A 36 -9.51 -6.93 1.16
CA ILE A 36 -8.19 -6.30 1.20
C ILE A 36 -8.26 -4.84 0.79
N ASP A 37 -7.92 -3.99 1.76
CA ASP A 37 -7.69 -2.55 1.56
C ASP A 37 -6.20 -2.23 1.44
N LEU A 38 -5.88 -1.28 0.58
CA LEU A 38 -4.52 -0.82 0.30
C LEU A 38 -4.37 0.67 0.62
N CYS A 39 -3.41 0.99 1.47
CA CYS A 39 -2.82 2.32 1.59
C CYS A 39 -1.47 2.32 0.89
N VAL A 40 -1.32 3.10 -0.18
CA VAL A 40 -0.14 3.02 -1.05
C VAL A 40 0.72 4.26 -0.92
N VAL A 41 1.99 4.06 -0.59
CA VAL A 41 3.01 5.10 -0.51
C VAL A 41 3.95 4.98 -1.71
N GLY A 42 4.16 6.09 -2.40
CA GLY A 42 5.00 6.19 -3.58
C GLY A 42 4.25 6.07 -4.91
N SER A 43 4.69 6.85 -5.89
CA SER A 43 4.10 6.97 -7.22
C SER A 43 4.10 5.64 -8.00
N LYS A 44 5.10 4.77 -7.81
CA LYS A 44 5.19 3.50 -8.54
C LYS A 44 4.14 2.50 -8.09
N GLY A 45 3.90 2.39 -6.79
CA GLY A 45 2.84 1.57 -6.22
C GLY A 45 1.47 2.08 -6.65
N ALA A 46 1.23 3.39 -6.53
CA ALA A 46 -0.06 3.98 -6.90
C ALA A 46 -0.37 3.74 -8.40
N ALA A 47 0.62 3.88 -9.27
CA ALA A 47 0.47 3.55 -10.69
C ALA A 47 0.24 2.05 -10.93
N PHE A 48 0.95 1.17 -10.21
CA PHE A 48 0.79 -0.27 -10.34
C PHE A 48 -0.61 -0.72 -9.95
N PHE A 49 -1.08 -0.38 -8.75
CA PHE A 49 -2.39 -0.82 -8.24
C PHE A 49 -3.58 -0.16 -8.93
N ARG A 50 -3.39 1.02 -9.53
CA ARG A 50 -4.39 1.62 -10.43
C ARG A 50 -4.65 0.73 -11.66
N ASN A 51 -3.62 0.07 -12.19
CA ASN A 51 -3.74 -0.78 -13.38
C ASN A 51 -4.05 -2.24 -13.02
N PHE A 52 -3.41 -2.77 -11.98
CA PHE A 52 -3.60 -4.14 -11.52
C PHE A 52 -4.98 -4.34 -10.87
N GLY A 53 -5.52 -3.29 -10.25
CA GLY A 53 -6.72 -3.34 -9.42
C GLY A 53 -6.38 -3.61 -7.94
N GLY A 54 -7.43 -3.69 -7.13
CA GLY A 54 -7.36 -3.71 -5.67
C GLY A 54 -8.04 -2.48 -5.07
N ASN A 55 -8.48 -2.57 -3.81
CA ASN A 55 -9.19 -1.47 -3.16
C ASN A 55 -8.18 -0.50 -2.54
N VAL A 56 -7.78 0.53 -3.30
CA VAL A 56 -6.87 1.58 -2.80
C VAL A 56 -7.68 2.64 -2.06
N VAL A 57 -7.65 2.58 -0.73
CA VAL A 57 -8.40 3.50 0.15
C VAL A 57 -7.64 4.79 0.45
N ALA A 58 -6.31 4.76 0.30
CA ALA A 58 -5.46 5.93 0.43
C ALA A 58 -4.20 5.80 -0.42
N ALA A 59 -3.70 6.92 -0.95
CA ALA A 59 -2.43 6.96 -1.68
C ALA A 59 -1.67 8.26 -1.42
N ILE A 60 -0.36 8.15 -1.16
CA ILE A 60 0.56 9.29 -1.00
C ILE A 60 1.71 9.11 -1.98
N SER A 61 2.19 10.20 -2.56
CA SER A 61 3.37 10.23 -3.41
C SER A 61 4.14 11.53 -3.22
N HIS A 62 5.31 11.62 -3.85
CA HIS A 62 6.19 12.80 -3.84
C HIS A 62 6.74 13.15 -2.46
N LEU A 63 7.13 12.12 -1.72
CA LEU A 63 7.65 12.25 -0.36
C LEU A 63 9.09 12.78 -0.29
N GLY A 64 9.80 12.80 -1.41
CA GLY A 64 11.20 13.22 -1.48
C GLY A 64 12.15 12.22 -0.81
N GLU A 65 13.37 12.68 -0.51
CA GLU A 65 14.42 11.84 0.10
C GLU A 65 14.31 11.76 1.63
N GLU A 66 13.76 12.81 2.26
CA GLU A 66 13.57 12.90 3.71
C GLU A 66 12.08 13.15 4.03
N PRO A 67 11.22 12.11 3.93
CA PRO A 67 9.83 12.24 4.33
C PRO A 67 9.69 12.58 5.81
N SER A 68 8.77 13.49 6.14
CA SER A 68 8.37 13.69 7.52
C SER A 68 7.23 12.74 7.90
N ILE A 69 7.09 12.45 9.20
CA ILE A 69 5.96 11.69 9.72
C ILE A 69 4.62 12.38 9.36
N ASN A 70 4.59 13.72 9.35
CA ASN A 70 3.38 14.48 9.05
C ASN A 70 2.84 14.21 7.64
N ASP A 71 3.72 13.91 6.68
CA ASP A 71 3.33 13.59 5.31
C ASP A 71 2.64 12.21 5.21
N LEU A 72 2.89 11.32 6.18
CA LEU A 72 2.36 9.95 6.23
C LEU A 72 1.11 9.83 7.10
N ILE A 73 1.00 10.64 8.17
CA ILE A 73 -0.08 10.54 9.17
C ILE A 73 -1.45 10.50 8.50
N GLY A 74 -1.72 11.38 7.51
CA GLY A 74 -3.04 11.50 6.91
C GLY A 74 -3.57 10.19 6.31
N SER A 75 -2.75 9.47 5.55
CA SER A 75 -3.19 8.23 4.88
C SER A 75 -3.05 6.99 5.75
N VAL A 76 -2.03 6.95 6.62
CA VAL A 76 -1.88 5.85 7.58
C VAL A 76 -3.00 5.89 8.61
N LYS A 77 -3.46 7.09 9.01
CA LYS A 77 -4.58 7.26 9.92
C LYS A 77 -5.86 6.61 9.40
N VAL A 78 -6.15 6.66 8.10
CA VAL A 78 -7.31 5.97 7.51
C VAL A 78 -7.30 4.48 7.84
N MET A 79 -6.13 3.85 7.75
CA MET A 79 -5.96 2.43 8.05
C MET A 79 -6.00 2.15 9.56
N LEU A 80 -5.40 3.02 10.37
CA LEU A 80 -5.41 2.91 11.83
C LEU A 80 -6.83 3.06 12.40
N ASP A 81 -7.57 4.06 11.94
CA ASP A 81 -8.96 4.27 12.35
C ASP A 81 -9.81 3.07 11.94
N ALA A 82 -9.65 2.54 10.71
CA ALA A 82 -10.34 1.35 10.27
C ALA A 82 -10.01 0.09 11.11
N TYR A 83 -8.77 -0.03 11.59
CA TYR A 83 -8.37 -1.10 12.51
C TYR A 83 -9.03 -0.93 13.89
N LEU A 84 -8.99 0.28 14.44
CA LEU A 84 -9.60 0.61 15.74
C LEU A 84 -11.13 0.44 15.73
N ASP A 85 -11.78 0.72 14.59
CA ASP A 85 -13.21 0.53 14.39
C ASP A 85 -13.61 -0.95 14.16
N GLY A 86 -12.64 -1.86 14.09
CA GLY A 86 -12.88 -3.28 13.80
C GLY A 86 -13.27 -3.57 12.34
N ARG A 87 -13.05 -2.63 11.41
CA ARG A 87 -13.23 -2.84 9.97
C ARG A 87 -12.04 -3.57 9.34
N ILE A 88 -10.87 -3.48 9.97
CA ILE A 88 -9.66 -4.22 9.59
C ILE A 88 -9.21 -5.05 10.78
N ASP A 89 -9.14 -6.37 10.63
CA ASP A 89 -8.66 -7.28 11.68
C ASP A 89 -7.13 -7.40 11.72
N ARG A 90 -6.46 -7.11 10.60
CA ARG A 90 -5.00 -7.17 10.46
C ARG A 90 -4.47 -6.03 9.61
N LEU A 91 -3.53 -5.27 10.17
CA LEU A 91 -2.80 -4.22 9.47
C LEU A 91 -1.33 -4.65 9.27
N SER A 92 -0.84 -4.57 8.03
CA SER A 92 0.49 -5.03 7.61
C SER A 92 1.06 -4.19 6.48
#